data_AF-A0A175RIW3-F1
#
_entry.id   AF-A0A175RIW3-F1
#
_cell.length_a   1.000
_cell.length_b   1.000
_cell.length_c   1.000
_cell.angle_alpha   90.00
_cell.angle_beta   90.00
_cell.angle_gamma   90.00
#
_symmetry.space_group_name_H-M   'P 1'
#
loop_
_entity.id
_entity.type
_entity.pdbx_description
1 polymer ?
#
loop_
_entity_poly.entity_id
_entity_poly.type
_entity_poly.pdbx_seq_one_letter_code
_entity_poly.pdbx_strand_id
1 'polypeptide(L)'
;MPAGQMQSMADALRRSVSCQDGDALLDDLAFWDAMRGYDCSAPSGPMFIRVYEHAASVPQTVEEWRDTFGAERTIARGTHWYVIGAPSDVAAVRAPGSDPAIADDVREPAALSPRQDYLTTCARYIASEGERYVRHPDRRSGSASQYETLFPGVTAQLHQAIDRFGAERLRAAIVQDRWPAALTPLGPGVKAQCALAYDEVQDSVAPLGGAS
;
A
#
# COMPACT_ATOMS: atom_id res chain seq x y z
N MET A 1 0.50 -6.32 13.97
CA MET A 1 -0.89 -6.80 14.06
C MET A 1 -1.13 -7.97 13.09
N PRO A 2 -1.65 -9.13 13.54
CA PRO A 2 -1.92 -10.27 12.65
C PRO A 2 -2.91 -9.95 11.51
N ALA A 3 -2.75 -10.57 10.35
CA ALA A 3 -3.57 -10.31 9.16
C ALA A 3 -5.09 -10.49 9.38
N GLY A 4 -5.51 -11.50 10.14
CA GLY A 4 -6.93 -11.71 10.46
C GLY A 4 -7.53 -10.60 11.33
N GLN A 5 -6.72 -10.01 12.21
CA GLN A 5 -7.12 -8.85 13.01
C GLN A 5 -7.20 -7.58 12.14
N MET A 6 -6.21 -7.36 11.26
CA MET A 6 -6.25 -6.27 10.30
C MET A 6 -7.49 -6.33 9.40
N GLN A 7 -7.83 -7.52 8.88
CA GLN A 7 -9.02 -7.71 8.06
C GLN A 7 -10.30 -7.41 8.84
N SER A 8 -10.43 -7.95 10.05
CA SER A 8 -11.59 -7.72 10.91
C SER A 8 -11.79 -6.23 11.20
N MET A 9 -10.69 -5.49 11.38
CA MET A 9 -10.69 -4.05 11.58
C MET A 9 -11.10 -3.29 10.31
N ALA A 10 -10.52 -3.64 9.16
CA ALA A 10 -10.86 -3.04 7.87
C ALA A 10 -12.35 -3.24 7.53
N ASP A 11 -12.88 -4.44 7.79
CA ASP A 11 -14.30 -4.76 7.62
C ASP A 11 -15.20 -3.92 8.54
N ALA A 12 -14.79 -3.72 9.79
CA ALA A 12 -15.53 -2.92 10.75
C ALA A 12 -15.58 -1.44 10.32
N LEU A 13 -14.45 -0.88 9.90
CA LEU A 13 -14.36 0.47 9.35
C LEU A 13 -15.22 0.61 8.10
N ARG A 14 -15.11 -0.34 7.16
CA ARG A 14 -15.93 -0.36 5.93
C ARG A 14 -17.42 -0.33 6.21
N ARG A 15 -17.90 -1.12 7.18
CA ARG A 15 -19.32 -1.15 7.57
C ARG A 15 -19.82 0.15 8.20
N SER A 16 -18.92 1.02 8.66
CA SER A 16 -19.29 2.30 9.28
C SER A 16 -19.46 3.44 8.29
N VAL A 17 -19.06 3.25 7.03
CA VAL A 17 -19.10 4.28 5.98
C VAL A 17 -19.85 3.80 4.73
N SER A 18 -20.14 4.72 3.82
CA SER A 18 -20.85 4.47 2.56
C SER A 18 -19.99 3.72 1.53
N CYS A 19 -19.61 2.47 1.78
CA CYS A 19 -18.75 1.67 0.90
C CYS A 19 -19.49 0.47 0.27
N GLN A 20 -20.35 0.76 -0.72
CA GLN A 20 -21.16 -0.25 -1.41
C GLN A 20 -20.35 -1.05 -2.44
N ASP A 21 -19.60 -0.36 -3.29
CA ASP A 21 -18.66 -0.97 -4.25
C ASP A 21 -17.23 -0.61 -3.83
N GLY A 22 -16.49 -1.61 -3.36
CA GLY A 22 -15.19 -1.39 -2.71
C GLY A 22 -14.20 -2.49 -3.05
N ASP A 23 -13.06 -2.08 -3.59
CA ASP A 23 -11.94 -2.93 -3.93
C ASP A 23 -11.22 -3.36 -2.67
N ALA A 24 -11.27 -4.66 -2.36
CA ALA A 24 -10.51 -5.20 -1.24
C ALA A 24 -9.01 -5.14 -1.56
N LEU A 25 -8.25 -4.57 -0.64
CA LEU A 25 -6.80 -4.51 -0.70
C LEU A 25 -6.22 -5.51 0.31
N LEU A 26 -5.46 -6.47 -0.20
CA LEU A 26 -4.77 -7.48 0.62
C LEU A 26 -3.33 -7.11 0.98
N ASP A 27 -2.83 -6.00 0.44
CA ASP A 27 -1.53 -5.43 0.76
C ASP A 27 -1.39 -4.04 0.15
N ASP A 28 -0.41 -3.27 0.62
CA ASP A 28 -0.07 -1.94 0.09
C ASP A 28 1.16 -2.02 -0.82
N LEU A 29 0.96 -2.08 -2.12
CA LEU A 29 2.09 -2.16 -3.08
C LEU A 29 2.81 -0.81 -3.29
N ALA A 30 2.47 0.23 -2.54
CA ALA A 30 3.21 1.48 -2.52
C ALA A 30 4.07 1.66 -1.26
N PHE A 31 3.97 0.73 -0.29
CA PHE A 31 4.55 0.89 1.05
C PHE A 31 5.15 -0.41 1.61
N TRP A 32 6.10 -0.31 2.55
CA TRP A 32 6.79 -1.48 3.12
C TRP A 32 5.87 -2.38 3.95
N ASP A 33 4.93 -1.81 4.68
CA ASP A 33 4.18 -2.52 5.71
C ASP A 33 3.07 -3.41 5.12
N ALA A 34 2.70 -4.46 5.82
CA ALA A 34 1.52 -5.24 5.48
C ALA A 34 0.25 -4.43 5.77
N MET A 35 -0.73 -4.54 4.87
CA MET A 35 -1.96 -3.75 4.95
C MET A 35 -3.21 -4.57 4.59
N ARG A 36 -4.34 -4.23 5.20
CA ARG A 36 -5.70 -4.60 4.74
C ARG A 36 -6.55 -3.35 4.59
N GLY A 37 -7.37 -3.31 3.56
CA GLY A 37 -8.09 -2.08 3.28
C GLY A 37 -9.12 -2.19 2.18
N TYR A 38 -9.71 -1.05 1.87
CA TYR A 38 -10.69 -0.89 0.81
C TYR A 38 -10.49 0.44 0.07
N ASP A 39 -10.62 0.39 -1.26
CA ASP A 39 -10.86 1.58 -2.09
C ASP A 39 -12.33 1.58 -2.49
N CYS A 40 -13.09 2.49 -1.89
CA CYS A 40 -14.54 2.56 -2.01
C CYS A 40 -14.94 3.69 -2.96
N SER A 41 -15.88 3.40 -3.86
CA SER A 41 -16.59 4.43 -4.61
C SER A 41 -17.86 4.83 -3.85
N ALA A 42 -17.91 6.04 -3.30
CA ALA A 42 -19.10 6.60 -2.67
C ALA A 42 -19.72 7.73 -3.51
N PRO A 43 -21.02 8.04 -3.37
CA PRO A 43 -21.65 9.16 -4.08
C PRO A 43 -21.00 10.52 -3.79
N SER A 44 -20.40 10.67 -2.60
CA SER A 44 -19.68 11.85 -2.13
C SER A 44 -18.23 11.92 -2.62
N GLY A 45 -17.73 10.88 -3.29
CA GLY A 45 -16.36 10.77 -3.76
C GLY A 45 -15.68 9.47 -3.33
N PRO A 46 -14.41 9.26 -3.71
CA PRO A 46 -13.66 8.08 -3.31
C PRO A 46 -13.36 8.11 -1.80
N MET A 47 -13.38 6.93 -1.17
CA MET A 47 -12.92 6.74 0.20
C MET A 47 -11.86 5.65 0.27
N PHE A 48 -10.84 5.89 1.10
CA PHE A 48 -9.69 5.01 1.25
C PHE A 48 -9.63 4.54 2.70
N ILE A 49 -9.79 3.24 2.90
CA ILE A 49 -9.69 2.59 4.21
C ILE A 49 -8.39 1.81 4.22
N ARG A 50 -7.54 2.03 5.21
CA ARG A 50 -6.30 1.29 5.41
C ARG A 50 -6.14 0.87 6.85
N VAL A 51 -5.66 -0.35 7.05
CA VAL A 51 -5.25 -0.90 8.33
C VAL A 51 -3.89 -1.55 8.16
N TYR A 52 -2.91 -1.10 8.92
CA TYR A 52 -1.51 -1.51 8.83
C TYR A 52 -1.12 -2.44 9.98
N GLU A 53 -0.08 -3.24 9.74
CA GLU A 53 0.45 -4.13 10.75
C GLU A 53 1.13 -3.36 11.89
N HIS A 54 1.82 -2.27 11.56
CA HIS A 54 2.62 -1.47 12.48
C HIS A 54 2.02 -0.08 12.72
N ALA A 55 2.01 0.37 13.97
CA ALA A 55 1.51 1.69 14.38
C ALA A 55 2.23 2.86 13.68
N ALA A 56 3.52 2.70 13.38
CA ALA A 56 4.32 3.73 12.72
C ALA A 56 3.87 4.01 11.27
N SER A 57 3.17 3.06 10.65
CA SER A 57 2.78 3.12 9.24
C SER A 57 1.70 4.16 8.95
N VAL A 58 0.78 4.40 9.89
CA VAL A 58 -0.27 5.41 9.73
C VAL A 58 0.32 6.82 9.56
N PRO A 59 1.14 7.36 10.49
CA PRO A 59 1.73 8.69 10.29
C PRO A 59 2.73 8.74 9.12
N GLN A 60 3.37 7.62 8.76
CA GLN A 60 4.27 7.54 7.60
C GLN A 60 3.54 7.70 6.26
N THR A 61 2.39 7.06 6.13
CA THR A 61 1.62 7.04 4.87
C THR A 61 0.70 8.24 4.73
N VAL A 62 0.12 8.74 5.83
CA VAL A 62 -0.76 9.91 5.83
C VAL A 62 -0.04 11.18 5.35
N GLU A 63 1.27 11.29 5.55
CA GLU A 63 2.05 12.44 5.06
C GLU A 63 1.92 12.62 3.54
N GLU A 64 1.84 11.53 2.77
CA GLU A 64 1.67 11.59 1.31
C GLU A 64 0.32 12.17 0.88
N TRP A 65 -0.66 12.19 1.80
CA TRP A 65 -2.00 12.74 1.56
C TRP A 65 -2.16 14.18 2.03
N ARG A 66 -1.17 14.73 2.74
CA ARG A 66 -1.28 15.99 3.48
C ARG A 66 -1.80 17.15 2.63
N ASP A 67 -1.25 17.29 1.43
CA ASP A 67 -1.61 18.36 0.49
C ASP A 67 -2.97 18.13 -0.19
N THR A 68 -3.61 16.99 0.06
CA THR A 68 -4.93 16.66 -0.49
C THR A 68 -6.08 16.95 0.48
N PHE A 69 -5.80 17.26 1.74
CA PHE A 69 -6.82 17.54 2.74
C PHE A 69 -7.36 18.97 2.63
N GLY A 70 -8.66 19.15 2.83
CA GLY A 70 -9.35 20.43 2.67
C GLY A 70 -10.86 20.29 2.76
N ALA A 71 -11.59 21.18 2.07
CA ALA A 71 -13.05 21.19 2.11
C ALA A 71 -13.72 19.90 1.59
N GLU A 72 -13.06 19.21 0.66
CA GLU A 72 -13.60 18.03 -0.03
C GLU A 72 -13.06 16.71 0.53
N ARG A 73 -12.00 16.75 1.34
CA ARG A 73 -11.32 15.56 1.83
C ARG A 73 -10.76 15.77 3.22
N THR A 74 -11.05 14.83 4.11
CA THR A 74 -10.50 14.79 5.47
C THR A 74 -10.12 13.35 5.84
N ILE A 75 -9.64 13.17 7.06
CA ILE A 75 -9.15 11.91 7.62
C ILE A 75 -9.77 11.65 9.00
N ALA A 76 -10.07 10.39 9.28
CA ALA A 76 -10.19 9.87 10.63
C ALA A 76 -9.16 8.75 10.79
N ARG A 77 -8.52 8.64 11.95
CA ARG A 77 -7.49 7.62 12.17
C ARG A 77 -7.47 7.10 13.59
N GLY A 78 -6.93 5.90 13.75
CA GLY A 78 -6.48 5.34 15.01
C GLY A 78 -4.97 5.11 14.98
N THR A 79 -4.50 4.17 15.79
CA THR A 79 -3.08 3.82 15.87
C THR A 79 -2.62 3.06 14.64
N HIS A 80 -3.43 2.13 14.13
CA HIS A 80 -3.09 1.24 13.02
C HIS A 80 -3.95 1.44 11.79
N TRP A 81 -4.89 2.38 11.81
CA TRP A 81 -5.83 2.55 10.70
C TRP A 81 -6.08 4.01 10.38
N TYR A 82 -6.50 4.24 9.14
CA TYR A 82 -7.10 5.50 8.73
C TYR A 82 -8.24 5.29 7.73
N VAL A 83 -9.11 6.28 7.67
CA VAL A 83 -10.15 6.46 6.66
C VAL A 83 -10.01 7.86 6.09
N ILE A 84 -9.76 7.97 4.79
CA ILE A 84 -9.70 9.24 4.06
C ILE A 84 -10.89 9.32 3.12
N GLY A 85 -11.59 10.46 3.07
CA GLY A 85 -12.76 10.65 2.21
C GLY A 85 -13.44 11.99 2.44
N ALA A 86 -14.66 12.13 1.92
CA ALA A 86 -15.48 13.33 2.12
C ALA A 86 -15.78 13.55 3.62
N PRO A 87 -15.81 14.82 4.11
CA PRO A 87 -16.03 15.09 5.53
C PRO A 87 -17.29 14.47 6.14
N SER A 88 -18.39 14.38 5.39
CA SER A 88 -19.63 13.75 5.84
C SER A 88 -19.49 12.25 6.11
N ASP A 89 -18.74 11.54 5.28
CA ASP A 89 -18.54 10.09 5.44
C ASP A 89 -17.48 9.79 6.49
N VAL A 90 -16.42 10.59 6.55
CA VAL A 90 -15.39 10.45 7.58
C VAL A 90 -15.98 10.70 8.98
N ALA A 91 -16.88 11.68 9.12
CA ALA A 91 -17.58 11.93 10.38
C ALA A 91 -18.48 10.76 10.84
N ALA A 92 -18.88 9.87 9.92
CA ALA A 92 -19.68 8.69 10.23
C ALA A 92 -18.84 7.48 10.70
N VAL A 93 -17.50 7.55 10.58
CA VAL A 93 -16.60 6.47 10.94
C VAL A 93 -16.79 6.07 12.39
N ARG A 94 -17.01 4.77 12.60
CA ARG A 94 -17.09 4.16 13.94
C ARG A 94 -15.80 3.44 14.22
N ALA A 95 -14.96 4.06 15.04
CA ALA A 95 -13.67 3.49 15.43
C ALA A 95 -13.85 2.10 16.08
N PRO A 96 -13.02 1.11 15.71
CA PRO A 96 -12.96 -0.17 16.40
C PRO A 96 -12.64 0.03 17.88
N GLY A 97 -13.36 -0.65 18.79
CA GLY A 97 -13.13 -0.50 20.23
C GLY A 97 -11.71 -0.90 20.69
N SER A 98 -11.03 -1.76 19.92
CA SER A 98 -9.64 -2.17 20.18
C SER A 98 -8.59 -1.16 19.73
N ASP A 99 -8.95 -0.21 18.87
CA ASP A 99 -8.06 0.85 18.37
C ASP A 99 -8.87 2.13 18.14
N PRO A 100 -9.16 2.89 19.21
CA PRO A 100 -10.05 4.04 19.15
C PRO A 100 -9.49 5.16 18.27
N ALA A 101 -10.37 6.06 17.83
CA ALA A 101 -9.96 7.23 17.07
C ALA A 101 -9.03 8.12 17.90
N ILE A 102 -7.99 8.63 17.26
CA ILE A 102 -7.06 9.62 17.80
C ILE A 102 -7.44 10.96 17.18
N ALA A 103 -7.39 12.05 17.96
CA ALA A 103 -7.62 13.40 17.45
C ALA A 103 -6.66 13.73 16.29
N ASP A 104 -7.03 14.68 15.43
CA ASP A 104 -6.39 15.04 14.14
C ASP A 104 -4.94 15.57 14.21
N ASP A 105 -4.15 15.18 15.22
CA ASP A 105 -2.71 15.41 15.22
C ASP A 105 -2.03 14.48 14.21
N VAL A 106 -1.97 14.89 12.94
CA VAL A 106 -0.91 14.39 12.05
C VAL A 106 0.41 14.90 12.64
N ARG A 107 0.92 14.19 13.66
CA ARG A 107 2.22 14.43 14.27
C ARG A 107 3.28 14.41 13.18
N GLU A 108 4.44 15.02 13.47
CA GLU A 108 5.59 14.93 12.58
C GLU A 108 5.78 13.48 12.11
N PRO A 109 5.87 13.25 10.79
CA PRO A 109 5.94 11.91 10.23
C PRO A 109 7.15 11.19 10.82
N ALA A 110 6.92 9.96 11.27
CA ALA A 110 8.02 9.11 11.71
C ALA A 110 8.88 8.77 10.49
N ALA A 111 10.13 9.25 10.43
CA ALA A 111 11.03 8.92 9.33
C ALA A 111 11.12 7.40 9.12
N LEU A 112 11.19 6.97 7.85
CA LEU A 112 11.45 5.58 7.53
C LEU A 112 12.88 5.23 7.95
N SER A 113 13.06 4.10 8.62
CA SER A 113 14.40 3.50 8.76
C SER A 113 14.94 3.12 7.37
N PRO A 114 16.27 2.97 7.19
CA PRO A 114 16.84 2.57 5.91
C PRO A 114 16.23 1.29 5.33
N ARG A 115 15.92 0.32 6.20
CA ARG A 115 15.22 -0.91 5.80
C ARG A 115 13.81 -0.63 5.29
N GLN A 116 13.03 0.19 6.00
CA GLN A 116 11.66 0.54 5.59
C GLN A 116 11.65 1.34 4.28
N ASP A 117 12.61 2.23 4.09
CA ASP A 117 12.78 2.99 2.85
C ASP A 117 13.11 2.08 1.65
N TYR A 118 14.06 1.17 1.84
CA TYR A 118 14.39 0.15 0.84
C TYR A 118 13.18 -0.72 0.48
N LEU A 119 12.47 -1.24 1.48
CA LEU A 119 11.29 -2.09 1.27
C LEU A 119 10.14 -1.32 0.59
N THR A 120 9.97 -0.04 0.93
CA THR A 120 8.98 0.85 0.28
C THR A 120 9.34 1.05 -1.19
N THR A 121 10.61 1.30 -1.50
CA THR A 121 11.09 1.47 -2.87
C THR A 121 10.96 0.17 -3.67
N CYS A 122 11.26 -0.98 -3.06
CA CYS A 122 11.07 -2.29 -3.67
C CYS A 122 9.59 -2.61 -3.94
N ALA A 123 8.68 -2.27 -3.01
CA ALA A 123 7.24 -2.43 -3.21
C ALA A 123 6.74 -1.57 -4.40
N ARG A 124 7.17 -0.31 -4.48
CA ARG A 124 6.86 0.59 -5.62
C ARG A 124 7.41 0.04 -6.94
N TYR A 125 8.62 -0.51 -6.91
CA TYR A 125 9.20 -1.20 -8.06
C TYR A 125 8.33 -2.38 -8.49
N ILE A 126 7.87 -3.22 -7.55
CA ILE A 126 6.96 -4.33 -7.84
C ILE A 126 5.69 -3.87 -8.54
N ALA A 127 5.05 -2.80 -8.05
CA ALA A 127 3.83 -2.26 -8.66
C ALA A 127 4.07 -1.83 -10.11
N SER A 128 5.16 -1.09 -10.36
CA SER A 128 5.54 -0.59 -11.68
C SER A 128 5.96 -1.72 -12.65
N GLU A 129 6.80 -2.64 -12.17
CA GLU A 129 7.27 -3.79 -12.94
C GLU A 129 6.10 -4.71 -13.30
N GLY A 130 5.21 -4.97 -12.35
CA GLY A 130 4.03 -5.80 -12.57
C GLY A 130 3.15 -5.20 -13.66
N GLU A 131 2.97 -3.88 -13.63
CA GLU A 131 2.15 -3.19 -14.64
C GLU A 131 2.78 -3.32 -16.01
N ARG A 132 4.07 -3.06 -16.09
CA ARG A 132 4.84 -3.17 -17.33
C ARG A 132 4.79 -4.58 -17.90
N TYR A 133 5.02 -5.61 -17.08
CA TYR A 133 5.02 -7.01 -17.50
C TYR A 133 3.66 -7.43 -18.07
N VAL A 134 2.58 -6.98 -17.43
CA VAL A 134 1.22 -7.31 -17.87
C VAL A 134 0.81 -6.53 -19.13
N ARG A 135 1.11 -5.22 -19.22
CA ARG A 135 0.74 -4.36 -20.37
C ARG A 135 1.62 -4.54 -21.60
N HIS A 136 2.90 -4.78 -21.39
CA HIS A 136 3.92 -4.77 -22.45
C HIS A 136 4.84 -5.99 -22.34
N PRO A 137 4.29 -7.22 -22.47
CA PRO A 137 5.08 -8.44 -22.29
C PRO A 137 6.29 -8.53 -23.24
N ASP A 138 6.19 -7.93 -24.43
CA ASP A 138 7.25 -7.93 -25.45
C ASP A 138 8.31 -6.84 -25.24
N ARG A 139 8.12 -5.92 -24.28
CA ARG A 139 9.07 -4.84 -23.97
C ARG A 139 9.74 -5.11 -22.63
N ARG A 140 10.79 -5.92 -22.65
CA ARG A 140 11.73 -6.01 -21.51
C ARG A 140 12.51 -4.69 -21.43
N SER A 141 12.51 -4.03 -20.27
CA SER A 141 13.20 -2.74 -20.16
C SER A 141 14.73 -2.92 -20.19
N GLY A 142 15.42 -1.98 -20.83
CA GLY A 142 16.88 -1.88 -20.74
C GLY A 142 17.38 -1.49 -19.34
N SER A 143 16.49 -1.08 -18.43
CA SER A 143 16.82 -0.78 -17.02
C SER A 143 16.74 -2.00 -16.08
N ALA A 144 16.36 -3.18 -16.59
CA ALA A 144 16.20 -4.39 -15.77
C ALA A 144 17.48 -4.77 -15.02
N SER A 145 18.67 -4.55 -15.59
CA SER A 145 19.94 -4.85 -14.93
C SER A 145 20.25 -3.95 -13.73
N GLN A 146 19.82 -2.68 -13.77
CA GLN A 146 19.99 -1.75 -12.64
C GLN A 146 19.09 -2.17 -11.47
N TYR A 147 17.84 -2.52 -11.76
CA TYR A 147 16.91 -3.01 -10.73
C TYR A 147 17.29 -4.38 -10.18
N GLU A 148 17.89 -5.26 -10.97
CA GLU A 148 18.39 -6.54 -10.45
C GLU A 148 19.54 -6.35 -9.44
N THR A 149 20.35 -5.29 -9.61
CA THR A 149 21.39 -4.95 -8.63
C THR A 149 20.80 -4.41 -7.33
N LEU A 150 19.73 -3.59 -7.44
CA LEU A 150 19.08 -2.97 -6.28
C LEU A 150 18.15 -3.93 -5.55
N PHE A 151 17.44 -4.80 -6.28
CA PHE A 151 16.41 -5.72 -5.79
C PHE A 151 16.63 -7.16 -6.32
N PRO A 152 17.73 -7.84 -5.90
CA PRO A 152 18.06 -9.16 -6.41
C PRO A 152 16.89 -10.16 -6.35
N GLY A 153 16.62 -10.82 -7.48
CA GLY A 153 15.60 -11.86 -7.60
C GLY A 153 14.14 -11.39 -7.56
N VAL A 154 13.85 -10.11 -7.24
CA VAL A 154 12.48 -9.59 -7.12
C VAL A 154 11.75 -9.65 -8.46
N THR A 155 12.41 -9.27 -9.55
CA THR A 155 11.83 -9.29 -10.91
C THR A 155 11.35 -10.68 -11.30
N ALA A 156 12.22 -11.67 -11.18
CA ALA A 156 11.93 -13.06 -11.55
C ALA A 156 10.78 -13.62 -10.71
N GLN A 157 10.78 -13.35 -9.40
CA GLN A 157 9.74 -13.79 -8.49
C GLN A 157 8.38 -13.15 -8.79
N LEU A 158 8.37 -11.85 -9.12
CA LEU A 158 7.16 -11.13 -9.50
C LEU A 158 6.58 -11.68 -10.80
N HIS A 159 7.40 -11.87 -11.85
CA HIS A 159 6.94 -12.44 -13.12
C HIS A 159 6.36 -13.84 -12.90
N GLN A 160 7.03 -14.70 -12.13
CA GLN A 160 6.52 -16.02 -11.79
C GLN A 160 5.20 -15.96 -10.98
N ALA A 161 5.04 -14.98 -10.08
CA ALA A 161 3.81 -14.77 -9.34
C ALA A 161 2.66 -14.36 -10.27
N ILE A 162 2.92 -13.46 -11.21
CA ILE A 162 1.95 -13.00 -12.22
C ILE A 162 1.55 -14.16 -13.15
N ASP A 163 2.52 -14.93 -13.64
CA ASP A 163 2.26 -16.07 -14.53
C ASP A 163 1.37 -17.12 -13.85
N ARG A 164 1.63 -17.42 -12.57
CA ARG A 164 0.80 -18.35 -11.77
C ARG A 164 -0.59 -17.80 -11.46
N PHE A 165 -0.70 -16.49 -11.23
CA PHE A 165 -1.97 -15.84 -10.92
C PHE A 165 -2.86 -15.66 -12.16
N GLY A 166 -2.24 -15.50 -13.33
CA GLY A 166 -2.87 -15.32 -14.63
C GLY A 166 -2.82 -13.87 -15.10
N ALA A 167 -1.94 -13.59 -16.08
CA ALA A 167 -1.77 -12.25 -16.65
C ALA A 167 -3.06 -11.69 -17.28
N GLU A 168 -3.91 -12.53 -17.88
CA GLU A 168 -5.20 -12.10 -18.46
C GLU A 168 -6.17 -11.53 -17.42
N ARG A 169 -6.20 -12.14 -16.23
CA ARG A 169 -7.02 -11.65 -15.11
C ARG A 169 -6.56 -10.26 -14.68
N LEU A 170 -5.24 -10.04 -14.67
CA LEU A 170 -4.64 -8.76 -14.34
C LEU A 170 -4.88 -7.71 -15.45
N ARG A 171 -4.80 -8.09 -16.74
CA ARG A 171 -5.15 -7.20 -17.87
C ARG A 171 -6.61 -6.74 -17.83
N ALA A 172 -7.54 -7.61 -17.45
CA ALA A 172 -8.94 -7.23 -17.34
C ALA A 172 -9.17 -6.14 -16.27
N ALA A 173 -8.41 -6.17 -15.17
CA ALA A 173 -8.49 -5.16 -14.11
C ALA A 173 -7.85 -3.82 -14.50
N ILE A 174 -6.82 -3.83 -15.34
CA ILE A 174 -6.19 -2.64 -15.91
C ILE A 174 -7.20 -1.78 -16.67
N VAL A 175 -8.08 -2.43 -17.45
CA VAL A 175 -9.09 -1.73 -18.28
C VAL A 175 -10.11 -0.98 -17.40
N GLN A 176 -10.25 -1.38 -16.13
CA GLN A 176 -11.19 -0.78 -15.19
C GLN A 176 -10.55 0.24 -14.25
N ASP A 177 -9.27 0.58 -14.43
CA ASP A 177 -8.49 1.43 -13.51
C ASP A 177 -8.41 0.87 -12.07
N ARG A 178 -8.57 -0.46 -11.93
CA ARG A 178 -8.53 -1.20 -10.65
C ARG A 178 -7.23 -1.96 -10.47
N TRP A 179 -6.17 -1.48 -11.13
CA TRP A 179 -4.87 -2.12 -11.19
C TRP A 179 -4.24 -2.34 -9.80
N PRO A 180 -4.20 -1.33 -8.90
CA PRO A 180 -3.60 -1.51 -7.58
C PRO A 180 -4.27 -2.65 -6.81
N ALA A 181 -5.61 -2.68 -6.78
CA ALA A 181 -6.40 -3.72 -6.13
C ALA A 181 -6.13 -5.12 -6.67
N ALA A 182 -6.03 -5.26 -7.99
CA ALA A 182 -5.82 -6.54 -8.66
C ALA A 182 -4.47 -7.19 -8.35
N LEU A 183 -3.44 -6.39 -8.10
CA LEU A 183 -2.12 -6.88 -7.71
C LEU A 183 -1.99 -7.18 -6.22
N THR A 184 -2.79 -6.57 -5.34
CA THR A 184 -2.64 -6.73 -3.88
C THR A 184 -2.64 -8.18 -3.38
N PRO A 185 -3.32 -9.17 -4.00
CA PRO A 185 -3.21 -10.57 -3.58
C PRO A 185 -1.79 -11.16 -3.72
N LEU A 186 -0.97 -10.61 -4.61
CA LEU A 186 0.43 -11.03 -4.77
C LEU A 186 1.34 -10.40 -3.71
N GLY A 187 0.94 -9.26 -3.15
CA GLY A 187 1.72 -8.40 -2.27
C GLY A 187 2.51 -9.12 -1.19
N PRO A 188 1.89 -9.94 -0.33
CA PRO A 188 2.61 -10.56 0.78
C PRO A 188 3.77 -11.45 0.32
N GLY A 189 3.56 -12.19 -0.78
CA GLY A 189 4.58 -13.08 -1.33
C GLY A 189 5.72 -12.34 -2.01
N VAL A 190 5.42 -11.27 -2.76
CA VAL A 190 6.44 -10.49 -3.47
C VAL A 190 7.19 -9.52 -2.56
N LYS A 191 6.54 -8.98 -1.51
CA LYS A 191 7.21 -8.19 -0.46
C LYS A 191 8.15 -9.03 0.40
N ALA A 192 7.83 -10.31 0.64
CA ALA A 192 8.78 -11.21 1.28
C ALA A 192 10.08 -11.34 0.47
N GLN A 193 10.00 -11.29 -0.86
CA GLN A 193 11.20 -11.25 -1.71
C GLN A 193 11.98 -9.94 -1.57
N CYS A 194 11.31 -8.80 -1.37
CA CYS A 194 12.00 -7.54 -1.04
C CYS A 194 12.79 -7.63 0.27
N ALA A 195 12.26 -8.34 1.28
CA ALA A 195 12.98 -8.55 2.53
C ALA A 195 14.23 -9.40 2.33
N LEU A 196 14.14 -10.48 1.54
CA LEU A 196 15.30 -11.30 1.19
C LEU A 196 16.34 -10.50 0.39
N ALA A 197 15.89 -9.72 -0.58
CA ALA A 197 16.76 -8.85 -1.37
C ALA A 197 17.50 -7.83 -0.49
N TYR A 198 16.81 -7.22 0.49
CA TYR A 198 17.44 -6.33 1.46
C TYR A 198 18.55 -7.02 2.24
N ASP A 199 18.31 -8.25 2.73
CA ASP A 199 19.28 -8.98 3.54
C ASP A 199 20.59 -9.24 2.75
N GLU A 200 20.52 -9.35 1.42
CA GLU A 200 21.67 -9.49 0.54
C GLU A 200 22.45 -8.19 0.31
N VAL A 201 21.77 -7.04 0.31
CA VAL A 201 22.38 -5.74 -0.04
C VAL A 201 22.54 -4.78 1.13
N GLN A 202 22.07 -5.13 2.33
CA GLN A 202 21.98 -4.22 3.49
C GLN A 202 23.29 -3.49 3.81
N ASP A 203 24.44 -4.13 3.63
CA ASP A 203 25.78 -3.53 3.87
C ASP A 203 26.11 -2.40 2.88
N SER A 204 25.42 -2.35 1.74
CA SER A 204 25.56 -1.32 0.70
C SER A 204 24.44 -0.27 0.71
N VAL A 205 23.36 -0.50 1.46
CA VAL A 205 22.26 0.46 1.62
C VAL A 205 22.64 1.47 2.71
N ALA A 206 23.47 2.44 2.35
CA ALA A 206 23.69 3.62 3.18
C ALA A 206 22.46 4.55 3.08
N PRO A 207 22.05 5.25 4.16
CA PRO A 207 21.12 6.35 4.04
C PRO A 207 21.69 7.35 3.01
N LEU A 208 20.85 7.88 2.12
CA LEU A 208 21.20 9.09 1.39
C LEU A 208 21.35 10.20 2.45
N GLY A 209 22.57 10.39 2.94
CA GLY A 209 22.87 11.30 4.02
C GLY A 209 22.37 12.69 3.67
N GLY A 210 21.40 13.18 4.44
CA GLY A 210 21.12 14.60 4.52
C GLY A 210 22.39 15.29 4.95
N ALA A 211 22.90 16.18 4.09
CA ALA A 211 23.93 17.12 4.48
C ALA A 211 23.44 17.88 5.72
N SER A 212 24.26 17.85 6.76
CA SER A 212 24.19 18.66 7.98
C SER A 212 24.03 20.14 7.69
#